data_AF-A0A367LV09-F1
#
_entry.id   AF-A0A367LV09-F1
#
_cell.length_a   1.000
_cell.length_b   1.000
_cell.length_c   1.000
_cell.angle_alpha   90.00
_cell.angle_beta   90.00
_cell.angle_gamma   90.00
#
_symmetry.space_group_name_H-M   'P 1'
#
loop_
_entity.id
_entity.type
_entity.pdbx_description
1 polymer ?
#
loop_
_entity_poly.entity_id
_entity_poly.type
_entity_poly.pdbx_seq_one_letter_code
_entity_poly.pdbx_strand_id
1 'polypeptide(L)'
;MLSNLNKGLALALAVAVLGGCATSKEKLLPHGDSTMMDIWQQNAGDGSGGAGQVARRQLLDARQSLRRPLTEADVEAAPAEQMRYTRTARNEVYRQ
;
A
#
# COMPACT_ATOMS: atom_id res chain seq x y z
N MET A 1 6.76 -3.12 -48.30
CA MET A 1 5.52 -3.17 -47.47
C MET A 1 5.79 -3.68 -46.06
N LEU A 2 6.43 -4.85 -45.86
CA LEU A 2 6.68 -5.41 -44.52
C LEU A 2 7.52 -4.54 -43.57
N SER A 3 8.51 -3.78 -44.08
CA SER A 3 9.36 -2.92 -43.23
C SER A 3 8.58 -1.79 -42.54
N ASN A 4 7.59 -1.21 -43.22
CA ASN A 4 6.76 -0.15 -42.66
C ASN A 4 5.77 -0.70 -41.62
N LEU A 5 5.28 -1.93 -41.84
CA LEU A 5 4.43 -2.63 -40.88
C LEU A 5 5.20 -2.99 -39.61
N ASN A 6 6.45 -3.45 -39.74
CA ASN A 6 7.30 -3.77 -38.59
C ASN A 6 7.66 -2.53 -37.77
N LYS A 7 7.91 -1.39 -38.41
CA LYS A 7 8.13 -0.10 -37.71
C LYS A 7 6.89 0.37 -36.96
N GLY A 8 5.71 0.21 -37.57
CA GLY A 8 4.43 0.50 -36.91
C GLY A 8 4.19 -0.39 -35.68
N LEU A 9 4.46 -1.69 -35.80
CA LEU A 9 4.35 -2.65 -34.70
C LEU A 9 5.32 -2.30 -33.54
N ALA A 10 6.57 -1.96 -33.87
CA ALA A 10 7.58 -1.59 -32.88
C ALA A 10 7.20 -0.29 -32.14
N LEU A 11 6.65 0.69 -32.85
CA LEU A 11 6.17 1.94 -32.25
C LEU A 11 4.98 1.70 -31.31
N ALA A 12 4.02 0.85 -31.71
CA ALA A 12 2.87 0.50 -30.88
C ALA A 12 3.29 -0.22 -29.58
N LEU A 13 4.25 -1.15 -29.69
CA LEU A 13 4.84 -1.83 -28.52
C LEU A 13 5.56 -0.86 -27.58
N ALA A 14 6.34 0.08 -28.13
CA ALA A 14 7.02 1.09 -27.32
C ALA A 14 6.02 1.98 -26.56
N VAL A 15 4.93 2.41 -27.21
CA VAL A 15 3.87 3.19 -26.57
C VAL A 15 3.13 2.38 -25.50
N ALA A 16 2.90 1.08 -25.71
CA ALA A 16 2.26 0.21 -24.72
C ALA A 16 3.12 -0.02 -23.47
N VAL A 17 4.45 -0.09 -23.62
CA VAL A 17 5.39 -0.23 -22.49
C VAL A 17 5.58 1.10 -21.75
N LEU A 18 5.49 2.23 -22.45
CA LEU A 18 5.54 3.58 -21.87
C LEU A 18 4.20 4.03 -21.29
N GLY A 19 3.10 3.38 -21.68
CA GLY A 19 1.81 3.46 -21.00
C GLY A 19 1.98 2.91 -19.59
N GLY A 20 2.07 3.82 -18.62
CA GLY A 20 2.41 3.51 -17.24
C GLY A 20 1.48 2.46 -16.61
N CYS A 21 1.84 2.00 -15.41
CA CYS A 21 1.00 1.17 -14.55
C CYS A 21 -0.38 1.84 -14.36
N ALA A 22 -1.30 1.60 -15.30
CA ALA A 22 -2.61 2.19 -15.33
C ALA A 22 -3.42 1.51 -14.23
N THR A 23 -3.29 2.06 -13.03
CA THR A 23 -4.13 1.63 -11.93
C THR A 23 -5.52 2.15 -12.24
N SER A 24 -6.44 1.23 -12.58
CA SER A 24 -7.82 1.58 -12.84
C SER A 24 -8.47 1.92 -11.51
N LYS A 25 -8.96 3.16 -11.36
CA LYS A 25 -9.61 3.62 -10.13
C LYS A 25 -10.75 2.69 -9.73
N GLU A 26 -11.51 2.21 -10.69
CA GLU A 26 -12.70 1.38 -10.53
C GLU A 26 -12.33 -0.06 -10.14
N LYS A 27 -11.08 -0.46 -10.41
CA LYS A 27 -10.51 -1.74 -9.97
C LYS A 27 -9.90 -1.63 -8.56
N LEU A 28 -9.36 -0.47 -8.19
CA LEU A 28 -8.82 -0.24 -6.86
C LEU A 28 -9.90 0.14 -5.82
N LEU A 29 -10.86 0.97 -6.23
CA LEU A 29 -11.97 1.48 -5.44
C LEU A 29 -13.27 1.27 -6.24
N PRO A 30 -13.76 0.03 -6.32
CA PRO A 30 -15.06 -0.23 -6.92
C PRO A 30 -16.14 0.59 -6.21
N HIS A 31 -17.02 1.21 -6.99
CA HIS A 31 -18.18 1.95 -6.47
C HIS A 31 -19.36 0.97 -6.41
N GLY A 32 -20.10 0.92 -5.29
CA GLY A 32 -21.32 0.11 -5.16
C GLY A 32 -21.19 -1.09 -4.23
N ASP A 33 -21.18 -2.31 -4.78
CA ASP A 33 -21.55 -3.58 -4.12
C ASP A 33 -20.58 -4.11 -3.04
N SER A 34 -19.47 -3.42 -2.79
CA SER A 34 -18.47 -3.83 -1.80
C SER A 34 -18.23 -2.69 -0.80
N THR A 35 -18.31 -3.02 0.49
CA THR A 35 -17.98 -2.05 1.53
C THR A 35 -16.46 -1.83 1.59
N MET A 36 -16.02 -0.71 2.16
CA MET A 36 -14.59 -0.49 2.43
C MET A 36 -13.99 -1.61 3.30
N MET A 37 -14.81 -2.24 4.15
CA MET A 37 -14.41 -3.40 4.95
C MET A 37 -14.17 -4.63 4.07
N ASP A 38 -15.02 -4.90 3.09
CA ASP A 38 -14.84 -6.02 2.15
C ASP A 38 -13.58 -5.86 1.30
N ILE A 39 -13.32 -4.63 0.84
CA ILE A 39 -12.09 -4.28 0.12
C ILE A 39 -10.86 -4.49 1.01
N TRP A 40 -10.93 -4.08 2.28
CA TRP A 40 -9.82 -4.28 3.22
C TRP A 40 -9.56 -5.76 3.47
N GLN A 41 -10.60 -6.55 3.76
CA GLN A 41 -10.50 -7.99 3.99
C GLN A 41 -9.84 -8.72 2.81
N GLN A 42 -10.27 -8.39 1.60
CA GLN A 42 -9.76 -8.97 0.36
C GLN A 42 -8.30 -8.61 0.08
N ASN A 43 -7.87 -7.37 0.36
CA ASN A 43 -6.52 -6.88 0.03
C ASN A 43 -5.51 -7.00 1.19
N ALA A 44 -5.97 -7.07 2.44
CA ALA A 44 -5.13 -7.24 3.63
C ALA A 44 -4.72 -8.71 3.88
N GLY A 45 -5.16 -9.63 3.01
CA GLY A 45 -4.88 -11.06 3.12
C GLY A 45 -5.67 -11.75 4.23
N ASP A 46 -6.85 -11.22 4.59
CA ASP A 46 -7.69 -11.86 5.61
C ASP A 46 -8.74 -12.84 5.09
N GLY A 47 -8.90 -12.92 3.76
CA GLY A 47 -9.79 -13.85 3.11
C GLY A 47 -9.68 -15.27 3.67
N SER A 48 -10.83 -15.84 4.02
CA SER A 48 -10.99 -17.13 4.69
C SER A 48 -10.48 -18.30 3.84
N GLY A 49 -9.18 -18.56 3.86
CA GLY A 49 -8.58 -19.70 3.18
C GLY A 49 -7.05 -19.73 3.22
N GLY A 50 -6.45 -20.85 2.81
CA GLY A 50 -4.99 -21.03 2.74
C GLY A 50 -4.28 -19.98 1.86
N ALA A 51 -4.97 -19.46 0.84
CA ALA A 51 -4.48 -18.37 0.00
C ALA A 51 -4.38 -17.02 0.75
N GLY A 52 -5.27 -16.74 1.70
CA GLY A 52 -5.23 -15.54 2.53
C GLY A 52 -4.03 -15.51 3.47
N GLN A 53 -3.67 -16.66 4.06
CA GLN A 53 -2.46 -16.81 4.87
C GLN A 53 -1.18 -16.44 4.10
N VAL A 54 -1.08 -16.86 2.84
CA VAL A 54 0.08 -16.58 1.98
C VAL A 54 0.10 -15.10 1.58
N ALA A 55 -1.03 -14.53 1.18
CA ALA A 55 -1.15 -13.11 0.85
C ALA A 55 -0.79 -12.21 2.06
N ARG A 56 -1.24 -12.58 3.26
CA ARG A 56 -0.88 -11.88 4.50
C ARG A 56 0.62 -11.92 4.77
N ARG A 57 1.27 -13.07 4.57
CA ARG A 57 2.72 -13.21 4.74
C ARG A 57 3.49 -12.37 3.73
N GLN A 58 3.09 -12.40 2.45
CA GLN A 58 3.71 -11.55 1.42
C GLN A 58 3.54 -10.06 1.74
N LEU A 59 2.37 -9.66 2.23
CA LEU A 59 2.11 -8.28 2.62
C LEU A 59 2.96 -7.86 3.83
N LEU A 60 3.13 -8.76 4.82
CA LEU A 60 4.01 -8.52 5.97
C LEU A 60 5.48 -8.41 5.53
N ASP A 61 5.94 -9.29 4.66
CA ASP A 61 7.30 -9.27 4.13
C ASP A 61 7.59 -7.99 3.32
N ALA A 62 6.65 -7.58 2.45
CA ALA A 62 6.73 -6.30 1.74
C ALA A 62 6.76 -5.11 2.72
N ARG A 63 5.92 -5.11 3.76
CA ARG A 63 5.96 -4.04 4.77
C ARG A 63 7.28 -4.02 5.54
N GLN A 64 7.86 -5.18 5.82
CA GLN A 64 9.14 -5.29 6.51
C GLN A 64 10.29 -4.82 5.63
N SER A 65 10.29 -5.14 4.33
CA SER A 65 11.32 -4.68 3.39
C SER A 65 11.29 -3.17 3.15
N LEU A 66 10.10 -2.56 3.18
CA LEU A 66 9.94 -1.10 3.11
C LEU A 66 10.21 -0.39 4.45
N ARG A 67 10.36 -1.12 5.55
CA ARG A 67 10.58 -0.52 6.87
C ARG A 67 12.02 -0.01 6.96
N ARG A 68 12.19 1.30 7.11
CA ARG A 68 13.46 1.85 7.59
C ARG A 68 13.72 1.32 9.01
N PRO A 69 14.87 0.71 9.30
CA PRO A 69 15.19 0.29 10.67
C PRO A 69 15.18 1.51 11.58
N LEU A 70 14.56 1.38 12.76
CA LEU A 70 14.67 2.41 13.79
C LEU A 70 16.11 2.44 14.27
N THR A 71 16.66 3.64 14.39
CA THR A 71 17.93 3.84 15.09
C THR A 71 17.71 3.64 16.58
N GLU A 72 18.79 3.40 17.33
CA GLU A 72 18.74 3.32 18.79
C GLU A 72 18.14 4.59 19.41
N ALA A 73 18.47 5.76 18.84
CA ALA A 73 17.87 7.04 19.24
C ALA A 73 16.34 7.09 19.01
N ASP A 74 15.84 6.52 17.90
CA ASP A 74 14.40 6.46 17.63
C ASP A 74 13.69 5.55 18.64
N VAL A 75 14.34 4.46 19.06
CA VAL A 75 13.79 3.52 20.05
C VAL A 75 13.75 4.16 21.44
N GLU A 76 14.82 4.84 21.85
CA GLU A 76 14.91 5.56 23.12
C GLU A 76 13.93 6.74 23.18
N ALA A 77 13.69 7.42 22.05
CA ALA A 77 12.74 8.55 21.98
C ALA A 77 11.26 8.11 21.95
N ALA A 78 10.97 6.86 21.57
CA ALA A 78 9.60 6.38 21.36
C ALA A 78 8.68 6.53 22.59
N PRO A 79 9.09 6.18 23.83
CA PRO A 79 8.24 6.34 25.01
C PRO A 79 7.87 7.80 25.27
N ALA A 80 8.81 8.73 25.10
CA ALA A 80 8.58 10.15 25.31
C ALA A 80 7.57 10.70 24.29
N GLU A 81 7.72 10.35 23.01
CA GLU A 81 6.75 10.73 21.97
C GLU A 81 5.37 10.11 22.21
N GLN A 82 5.29 8.83 22.59
CA GLN A 82 4.03 8.17 22.92
C GLN A 82 3.30 8.87 24.08
N MET A 83 4.01 9.32 25.11
CA MET A 83 3.41 10.07 26.22
C MET A 83 2.82 11.42 25.78
N ARG A 84 3.39 12.07 24.75
CA ARG A 84 2.90 13.36 24.21
C ARG A 84 1.61 13.21 23.39
N TYR A 85 1.44 12.07 22.72
CA TYR A 85 0.23 11.75 21.94
C TYR A 85 -0.82 10.98 22.75
N THR A 86 -0.47 10.53 23.96
CA THR A 86 -1.44 9.93 24.88
C THR A 86 -2.25 11.05 25.53
N ARG A 87 -3.58 10.92 25.45
CA ARG A 87 -4.51 11.84 26.13
C ARG A 87 -4.45 11.58 27.63
N THR A 88 -3.97 12.56 28.39
CA THR A 88 -3.92 12.52 29.85
C THR A 88 -4.44 13.85 30.40
N ALA A 89 -4.97 13.85 31.62
CA ALA A 89 -5.41 15.08 32.28
C ALA A 89 -4.31 16.15 32.31
N ARG A 90 -3.04 15.74 32.47
CA ARG A 90 -1.87 16.63 32.40
C ARG A 90 -1.68 17.24 31.02
N ASN A 91 -1.80 16.47 29.94
CA ASN A 91 -1.61 16.95 28.57
C ASN A 91 -2.76 17.85 28.08
N GLU A 92 -3.96 17.69 28.63
CA GLU A 92 -5.12 18.51 28.27
C GLU A 92 -5.05 19.92 28.86
N VAL A 93 -4.44 20.11 30.04
CA VAL A 93 -4.27 21.44 30.65
C VAL A 93 -3.32 22.34 29.85
N TYR A 94 -2.31 21.77 29.19
CA TYR A 94 -1.35 22.53 28.38
C TYR A 94 -1.81 22.81 26.94
N ARG A 95 -2.91 22.19 26.48
CA ARG A 95 -3.42 22.33 25.09
C ARG A 95 -4.74 23.13 25.00
N GLN A 96 -5.20 23.71 26.11
CA GLN A 96 -6.31 24.69 26.16
C GLN A 96 -5.75 26.10 26.04
#